data_AF-A0A4R2BMZ6-F1
#
_entry.id   AF-A0A4R2BMZ6-F1
#
_cell.length_a   1.000
_cell.length_b   1.000
_cell.length_c   1.000
_cell.angle_alpha   90.00
_cell.angle_beta   90.00
_cell.angle_gamma   90.00
#
_symmetry.space_group_name_H-M   'P 1'
#
loop_
_entity.id
_entity.type
_entity.pdbx_description
1 polymer ?
#
loop_
_entity_poly.entity_id
_entity_poly.type
_entity_poly.pdbx_seq_one_letter_code
_entity_poly.pdbx_strand_id
1 'polypeptide(L)' 'MVETEEVLIFIEELGRLFKDYKKCNDKRIRRQIIEDIRLLGEAIDPNH' A
#
# COMPACT_ATOMS: atom_id res chain seq x y z
N MET A 1 -12.43 -13.20 -3.05
CA MET A 1 -12.80 -12.34 -1.91
C MET A 1 -11.71 -12.55 -0.90
N VAL A 2 -10.93 -11.51 -0.64
CA VAL A 2 -9.93 -11.50 0.43
C VAL A 2 -10.69 -11.69 1.75
N GLU A 3 -10.26 -12.59 2.61
CA GLU A 3 -10.94 -12.79 3.90
C GLU A 3 -10.79 -11.53 4.77
N THR A 4 -11.76 -11.26 5.65
CA THR A 4 -11.81 -10.02 6.44
C THR A 4 -10.52 -9.75 7.23
N GLU A 5 -9.81 -10.82 7.65
CA GLU A 5 -8.52 -10.74 8.34
C GLU A 5 -7.37 -10.33 7.42
N GLU A 6 -7.34 -10.84 6.18
CA GLU A 6 -6.34 -10.46 5.18
C GLU A 6 -6.51 -8.99 4.74
N VAL A 7 -7.76 -8.51 4.63
CA VAL A 7 -8.04 -7.09 4.36
C VAL A 7 -7.46 -6.21 5.47
N LEU A 8 -7.59 -6.62 6.73
CA LEU A 8 -7.05 -5.87 7.86
C LEU A 8 -5.52 -5.74 7.76
N ILE A 9 -4.84 -6.84 7.42
CA ILE A 9 -3.38 -6.85 7.21
C ILE A 9 -2.99 -5.88 6.10
N PHE A 10 -3.72 -5.88 4.97
CA PHE A 10 -3.42 -4.95 3.87
C PHE A 10 -3.66 -3.49 4.25
N ILE A 11 -4.68 -3.18 5.07
CA ILE A 11 -4.90 -1.83 5.59
C ILE A 11 -3.75 -1.38 6.50
N GLU A 12 -3.25 -2.27 7.36
CA GLU A 12 -2.09 -1.98 8.22
C GLU A 12 -0.83 -1.69 7.40
N GLU A 13 -0.55 -2.51 6.38
CA GLU A 13 0.59 -2.34 5.49
C GLU A 13 0.50 -1.08 4.64
N LEU A 14 -0.69 -0.72 4.13
CA LEU A 14 -0.92 0.58 3.48
C LEU A 14 -0.55 1.73 4.43
N GLY A 15 -0.96 1.65 5.69
CA GLY A 15 -0.60 2.65 6.71
C GLY A 15 0.91 2.78 6.92
N ARG A 16 1.67 1.69 6.83
CA ARG A 16 3.14 1.69 6.90
C ARG A 16 3.76 2.32 5.66
N LEU A 17 3.34 1.91 4.47
CA LEU A 17 3.85 2.43 3.20
C LEU A 17 3.60 3.93 3.04
N PHE A 18 2.44 4.44 3.47
CA PHE A 18 2.19 5.90 3.47
C PHE A 18 3.15 6.66 4.40
N LYS A 19 3.53 6.08 5.55
CA LYS A 19 4.53 6.69 6.44
C LYS A 19 5.92 6.67 5.80
N ASP A 20 6.28 5.56 5.16
CA ASP A 20 7.57 5.42 4.47
C ASP A 20 7.68 6.36 3.28
N TYR A 21 6.62 6.48 2.47
CA TYR A 21 6.52 7.43 1.37
C TYR A 21 6.75 8.87 1.82
N LYS A 22 6.16 9.26 2.96
CA LYS A 22 6.31 10.61 3.53
C LYS A 22 7.73 10.89 4.04
N LYS A 23 8.46 9.86 4.48
CA LYS A 23 9.82 9.98 5.02
C LYS A 23 10.92 9.73 3.96
N CYS A 24 10.56 9.20 2.79
CA CYS A 24 11.52 8.80 1.77
C CYS A 24 12.02 10.00 0.95
N ASN A 25 13.32 10.28 1.03
CA ASN A 25 13.98 11.32 0.22
C ASN A 25 14.50 10.79 -1.13
N ASP A 26 14.67 9.47 -1.28
CA ASP A 26 15.10 8.86 -2.53
C ASP A 26 13.94 8.77 -3.52
N LYS A 27 14.05 9.46 -4.66
CA LYS A 27 12.98 9.53 -5.66
C LYS A 27 12.65 8.19 -6.31
N ARG A 28 13.63 7.29 -6.45
CA ARG A 28 13.43 5.96 -7.04
C ARG A 28 12.68 5.07 -6.07
N ILE A 29 13.11 5.03 -4.81
CA ILE A 29 12.44 4.25 -3.77
C ILE A 29 11.03 4.77 -3.52
N ARG A 30 10.86 6.10 -3.46
CA ARG A 30 9.54 6.74 -3.32
C ARG A 30 8.58 6.38 -4.45
N ARG A 31 9.08 6.15 -5.66
CA ARG A 31 8.28 5.66 -6.80
C ARG A 31 7.91 4.18 -6.68
N GLN A 32 8.75 3.36 -6.06
CA GLN A 32 8.41 1.96 -5.79
C GLN A 32 7.32 1.89 -4.71
N ILE A 33 7.47 2.65 -3.62
CA ILE A 33 6.49 2.70 -2.53
C ILE A 33 5.09 3.12 -3.03
N ILE A 34 5.00 4.09 -3.94
CA ILE A 34 3.68 4.50 -4.48
C ILE A 34 3.05 3.43 -5.37
N GLU A 35 3.86 2.66 -6.10
CA GLU A 35 3.35 1.54 -6.90
C GLU A 35 2.85 0.41 -5.98
N ASP A 36 3.59 0.11 -4.90
CA ASP A 36 3.17 -0.89 -3.91
C ASP A 36 1.85 -0.48 -3.23
N ILE A 37 1.68 0.81 -2.90
CA ILE A 37 0.41 1.35 -2.40
C ILE A 37 -0.73 1.12 -3.40
N ARG A 38 -0.48 1.37 -4.69
CA ARG A 38 -1.49 1.19 -5.75
C ARG A 38 -1.91 -0.28 -5.85
N LEU A 39 -0.93 -1.19 -5.92
CA LEU A 39 -1.18 -2.62 -6.03
C LEU A 39 -1.92 -3.19 -4.81
N LEU A 40 -1.59 -2.72 -3.60
CA LEU A 40 -2.32 -3.11 -2.39
C LEU A 40 -3.75 -2.55 -2.36
N GLY A 41 -3.95 -1.32 -2.85
CA GLY A 41 -5.28 -0.74 -3.03
C GLY A 41 -6.14 -1.61 -3.96
N GLU A 42 -5.61 -1.97 -5.12
CA GLU A 42 -6.27 -2.86 -6.09
C GLU A 42 -6.53 -4.27 -5.54
N ALA A 43 -5.69 -4.77 -4.62
CA ALA A 43 -5.93 -6.06 -3.97
C ALA A 43 -7.09 -6.01 -2.96
N ILE A 44 -7.30 -4.88 -2.29
CA ILE A 44 -8.41 -4.66 -1.35
C ILE A 44 -9.71 -4.37 -2.11
N ASP A 45 -9.67 -3.46 -3.07
CA ASP A 45 -10.79 -3.10 -3.93
C ASP A 45 -10.34 -3.09 -5.40
N PRO A 46 -10.50 -4.22 -6.11
CA PRO A 46 -10.08 -4.33 -7.51
C PRO A 46 -10.84 -3.44 -8.48
N ASN A 47 -11.92 -2.79 -8.03
CA ASN A 47 -12.85 -2.07 -8.89
C ASN A 47 -12.83 -0.55 -8.70
N HIS A 48 -12.09 0.02 -7.73
CA HIS A 48 -11.97 1.48 -7.52
C HIS A 48 -10.60 1.90 -6.95
#